data_AF-A0A1V4YDK2-F1
#
_entry.id   AF-A0A1V4YDK2-F1
#
_cell.length_a   1.000
_cell.length_b   1.000
_cell.length_c   1.000
_cell.angle_alpha   90.00
_cell.angle_beta   90.00
_cell.angle_gamma   90.00
#
_symmetry.space_group_name_H-M   'P 1'
#
loop_
_entity.id
_entity.type
_entity.pdbx_description
1 polymer ?
#
loop_
_entity_poly.entity_id
_entity_poly.type
_entity_poly.pdbx_seq_one_letter_code
_entity_poly.pdbx_strand_id
1 'polypeptide(L)'
;MPYPIVHLMFFVFCFSSSALYGFANTARSEGVHWTDWWHLVLLLMLGGFFSLLPDIPAVWNFLLHGTLSHTMAGPVPTHSLVFCSLAFFSTALIGLLLYRHRGKAMALGIFAWAASLSHLLLDDVADGAITYFYPFYNRTMNLFSYADVDLAEVNFMYYNLAGMVIVLFVSCIMLMTIWSLNYLGFGFRYRPFKPGVTDAEPRYDKTDVISGCSSKGVEATDTARNEK
;
A
#
# COMPACT_ATOMS: atom_id res chain seq x y z
N MET A 1 5.45 24.15 -5.12
CA MET A 1 4.76 22.97 -5.71
C MET A 1 5.62 22.38 -6.82
N PRO A 2 6.09 21.13 -6.65
CA PRO A 2 6.82 20.40 -7.66
C PRO A 2 5.99 20.23 -8.94
N TYR A 3 6.67 19.92 -10.06
CA TYR A 3 5.95 19.55 -11.28
C TYR A 3 5.34 18.14 -11.13
N PRO A 4 4.23 17.83 -11.83
CA PRO A 4 3.57 16.52 -11.78
C PRO A 4 4.52 15.33 -12.00
N ILE A 5 5.51 15.51 -12.87
CA ILE A 5 6.56 14.50 -13.13
C ILE A 5 7.35 14.15 -11.86
N VAL A 6 7.63 15.13 -11.00
CA VAL A 6 8.41 14.92 -9.77
C VAL A 6 7.58 14.14 -8.74
N HIS A 7 6.29 14.45 -8.60
CA HIS A 7 5.38 13.67 -7.76
C HIS A 7 5.29 12.22 -8.22
N LEU A 8 5.14 12.00 -9.53
CA LEU A 8 5.11 10.65 -10.10
C LEU A 8 6.43 9.91 -9.84
N MET A 9 7.58 10.56 -10.06
CA MET A 9 8.89 9.96 -9.80
C MET A 9 9.08 9.60 -8.33
N PHE A 10 8.63 10.45 -7.40
CA PHE A 10 8.70 10.18 -5.97
C PHE A 10 7.80 9.02 -5.57
N PHE A 11 6.56 8.97 -6.07
CA PHE A 11 5.69 7.81 -5.89
C PHE A 11 6.32 6.52 -6.44
N VAL A 12 6.85 6.56 -7.66
CA VAL A 12 7.54 5.41 -8.27
C VAL A 12 8.71 4.98 -7.40
N PHE A 13 9.50 5.91 -6.86
CA PHE A 13 10.59 5.60 -5.94
C PHE A 13 10.10 4.86 -4.69
N CYS A 14 9.06 5.37 -4.01
CA CYS A 14 8.47 4.71 -2.84
C CYS A 14 7.92 3.32 -3.19
N PHE A 15 7.15 3.24 -4.28
CA PHE A 15 6.53 2.00 -4.75
C PHE A 15 7.55 0.96 -5.16
N SER A 16 8.52 1.31 -6.00
CA SER A 16 9.56 0.41 -6.49
C SER A 16 10.42 -0.12 -5.34
N SER A 17 10.71 0.69 -4.32
CA SER A 17 11.43 0.24 -3.13
C SER A 17 10.64 -0.82 -2.36
N SER A 18 9.35 -0.60 -2.13
CA SER A 18 8.45 -1.58 -1.49
C SER A 18 8.23 -2.83 -2.35
N ALA A 19 8.09 -2.67 -3.67
CA ALA A 19 7.86 -3.75 -4.62
C ALA A 19 9.11 -4.61 -4.82
N LEU A 20 10.31 -4.00 -4.82
CA LEU A 20 11.58 -4.72 -4.91
C LEU A 20 11.75 -5.68 -3.73
N TYR A 21 11.37 -5.25 -2.52
CA TYR A 21 11.36 -6.13 -1.36
C TYR A 21 10.41 -7.32 -1.56
N GLY A 22 9.18 -7.06 -2.04
CA GLY A 22 8.22 -8.12 -2.37
C GLY A 22 8.76 -9.10 -3.41
N PHE A 23 9.30 -8.60 -4.51
CA PHE A 23 9.91 -9.42 -5.57
C PHE A 23 11.10 -10.24 -5.11
N ALA A 24 12.02 -9.64 -4.35
CA ALA A 24 13.18 -10.34 -3.82
C ALA A 24 12.75 -11.52 -2.95
N ASN A 25 11.64 -11.37 -2.23
CA ASN A 25 11.07 -12.45 -1.44
C ASN A 25 10.38 -13.52 -2.32
N THR A 26 9.56 -13.14 -3.30
CA THR A 26 8.93 -14.09 -4.25
C THR A 26 9.97 -14.91 -5.02
N ALA A 27 11.01 -14.23 -5.52
CA ALA A 27 12.07 -14.83 -6.32
C ALA A 27 12.86 -15.89 -5.52
N ARG A 28 12.99 -15.70 -4.21
CA ARG A 28 13.64 -16.66 -3.31
C ARG A 28 12.75 -17.85 -2.96
N SER A 29 11.42 -17.69 -2.94
CA SER A 29 10.52 -18.74 -2.47
C SER A 29 9.97 -19.64 -3.58
N GLU A 30 9.44 -19.07 -4.66
CA GLU A 30 8.64 -19.82 -5.66
C GLU A 30 8.97 -19.45 -7.11
N GLY A 31 9.78 -18.42 -7.32
CA GLY A 31 9.99 -17.83 -8.65
C GLY A 31 8.93 -16.79 -8.99
N VAL A 32 9.27 -15.86 -9.88
CA VAL A 32 8.38 -14.76 -10.27
C VAL A 32 7.51 -15.20 -11.44
N HIS A 33 6.19 -15.12 -11.29
CA HIS A 33 5.27 -15.45 -12.39
C HIS A 33 4.95 -14.22 -13.24
N TRP A 34 4.60 -14.45 -14.51
CA TRP A 34 4.18 -13.38 -15.43
C TRP A 34 2.94 -12.62 -14.95
N THR A 35 2.04 -13.30 -14.23
CA THR A 35 0.85 -12.69 -13.63
C THR A 35 1.18 -11.67 -12.55
N ASP A 36 2.31 -11.84 -11.86
CA ASP A 36 2.77 -10.91 -10.81
C ASP A 36 3.22 -9.59 -11.45
N TRP A 37 3.89 -9.66 -12.60
CA TRP A 37 4.25 -8.47 -13.37
C TRP A 37 3.03 -7.65 -13.76
N TRP A 38 1.96 -8.30 -14.24
CA TRP A 38 0.74 -7.60 -14.63
C TRP A 38 0.03 -6.96 -13.44
N HIS A 39 0.02 -7.62 -12.28
CA HIS A 39 -0.51 -7.05 -11.04
C HIS A 39 0.29 -5.81 -10.61
N LEU A 40 1.62 -5.85 -10.71
CA LEU A 40 2.46 -4.72 -10.38
C LEU A 40 2.23 -3.54 -11.32
N VAL A 41 2.16 -3.80 -12.63
CA VAL A 41 1.85 -2.76 -13.62
C VAL A 41 0.51 -2.11 -13.34
N LEU A 42 -0.53 -2.89 -13.01
CA LEU A 42 -1.83 -2.37 -12.61
C LEU A 42 -1.76 -1.48 -11.36
N LEU A 43 -1.03 -1.92 -10.34
CA LEU A 43 -0.84 -1.14 -9.12
C LEU A 43 -0.03 0.13 -9.38
N LEU A 44 0.98 0.06 -10.24
CA LEU A 44 1.76 1.22 -10.64
C LEU A 44 0.88 2.24 -11.38
N MET A 45 0.04 1.79 -12.31
CA MET A 45 -0.91 2.65 -13.03
C MET A 45 -1.93 3.27 -12.08
N LEU A 46 -2.51 2.47 -11.18
CA LEU A 46 -3.50 2.93 -10.21
C LEU A 46 -2.90 3.94 -9.23
N GLY A 47 -1.76 3.60 -8.63
CA GLY A 47 -1.07 4.48 -7.69
C GLY A 47 -0.54 5.74 -8.38
N GLY A 48 -0.01 5.64 -9.60
CA GLY A 48 0.41 6.79 -10.39
C GLY A 48 -0.75 7.74 -10.70
N PHE A 49 -1.92 7.19 -11.05
CA PHE A 49 -3.13 8.00 -11.23
C PHE A 49 -3.53 8.75 -9.94
N PHE A 50 -3.55 8.08 -8.79
CA PHE A 50 -3.92 8.72 -7.52
C PHE A 50 -2.84 9.66 -6.96
N SER A 51 -1.57 9.39 -7.25
CA SER A 51 -0.47 10.31 -6.97
C SER A 51 -0.58 11.58 -7.80
N LEU A 52 -1.13 11.53 -9.01
CA LEU A 52 -1.33 12.70 -9.88
C LEU A 52 -2.73 13.33 -9.76
N LEU A 53 -3.64 12.71 -9.00
CA LEU A 53 -5.02 13.17 -8.86
C LEU A 53 -5.11 14.66 -8.43
N PRO A 54 -4.30 15.15 -7.47
CA PRO A 54 -4.32 16.57 -7.09
C PRO A 54 -3.93 17.53 -8.21
N ASP A 55 -3.15 17.07 -9.20
CA ASP A 55 -2.61 17.86 -10.31
C ASP A 55 -3.44 17.81 -11.59
N ILE A 56 -4.41 16.91 -11.71
CA ILE A 56 -5.29 16.83 -12.90
C ILE A 56 -5.91 18.20 -13.26
N PRO A 57 -6.38 19.03 -12.31
CA PRO A 57 -6.87 20.37 -12.61
C PRO A 57 -5.84 21.29 -13.27
N ALA A 58 -4.53 21.08 -13.05
CA ALA A 58 -3.46 21.82 -13.72
C ALA A 58 -3.54 21.66 -15.23
N VAL A 59 -3.68 20.41 -15.66
CA VAL A 59 -3.73 20.03 -17.08
C VAL A 59 -4.97 20.64 -17.71
N TRP A 60 -6.10 20.57 -17.03
CA TRP A 60 -7.35 21.16 -17.51
C TRP A 60 -7.28 22.68 -17.62
N ASN A 61 -6.75 23.36 -16.60
CA ASN A 61 -6.57 24.82 -16.61
C ASN A 61 -5.55 25.28 -17.65
N PHE A 62 -4.53 24.47 -17.93
CA PHE A 62 -3.59 24.76 -19.01
C PHE A 62 -4.28 24.69 -20.38
N LEU A 63 -5.09 23.65 -20.61
CA LEU A 63 -5.80 23.45 -21.87
C LEU A 63 -6.90 24.50 -22.10
N LEU A 64 -7.66 24.88 -21.06
CA LEU A 64 -8.77 25.82 -21.20
C LEU A 64 -8.38 27.30 -21.07
N HIS A 65 -7.41 27.59 -20.19
CA HIS A 65 -7.12 28.97 -19.75
C HIS A 65 -5.66 29.37 -19.99
N GLY A 66 -4.80 28.46 -20.46
CA GLY A 66 -3.38 28.75 -20.67
C GLY A 66 -2.60 29.00 -19.37
N THR A 67 -3.14 28.59 -18.22
CA THR A 67 -2.51 28.80 -16.90
C THR A 67 -2.22 27.46 -16.22
N LEU A 68 -1.12 27.41 -15.46
CA LEU A 68 -0.73 26.24 -14.66
C LEU A 68 -1.21 26.34 -13.20
N SER A 69 -2.19 27.19 -12.92
CA SER A 69 -2.81 27.24 -11.59
C SER A 69 -3.63 25.98 -11.37
N HIS A 70 -3.36 25.23 -10.31
CA HIS A 70 -3.87 23.86 -10.19
C HIS A 70 -4.30 23.45 -8.79
N THR A 71 -4.29 24.39 -7.85
CA THR A 71 -4.58 24.13 -6.45
C THR A 71 -6.06 23.96 -6.15
N MET A 72 -6.94 24.19 -7.14
CA MET A 72 -8.39 24.25 -6.96
C MET A 72 -9.13 23.52 -8.08
N ALA A 73 -10.09 22.68 -7.71
CA ALA A 73 -11.13 22.16 -8.58
C ALA A 73 -12.45 22.84 -8.20
N GLY A 74 -12.83 23.87 -8.94
CA GLY A 74 -13.92 24.76 -8.52
C GLY A 74 -13.54 25.47 -7.20
N PRO A 75 -14.41 25.45 -6.16
CA PRO A 75 -14.11 26.08 -4.88
C PRO A 75 -13.29 25.20 -3.92
N VAL A 76 -12.96 23.96 -4.31
CA VAL A 76 -12.35 22.97 -3.42
C VAL A 76 -10.87 22.81 -3.74
N PRO A 77 -9.97 22.89 -2.74
CA PRO A 77 -8.55 22.66 -2.94
C PRO A 77 -8.27 21.18 -3.22
N THR A 78 -7.54 20.92 -4.30
CA THR A 78 -7.25 19.56 -4.78
C THR A 78 -6.13 18.89 -4.00
N HIS A 79 -5.21 19.68 -3.46
CA HIS A 79 -4.17 19.25 -2.53
C HIS A 79 -4.74 19.18 -1.10
N SER A 80 -5.84 18.47 -0.89
CA SER A 80 -6.48 18.36 0.44
C SER A 80 -6.65 16.93 0.89
N LEU A 81 -6.79 16.75 2.20
CA LEU A 81 -7.08 15.43 2.76
C LEU A 81 -8.41 14.86 2.28
N VAL A 82 -9.34 15.71 1.84
CA VAL A 82 -10.60 15.28 1.21
C VAL A 82 -10.33 14.54 -0.10
N PHE A 83 -9.45 15.07 -0.95
CA PHE A 83 -9.04 14.40 -2.19
C PHE A 83 -8.26 13.11 -1.93
N CYS A 84 -7.36 13.11 -0.93
CA CYS A 84 -6.69 11.89 -0.49
C CYS A 84 -7.68 10.84 0.05
N SER A 85 -8.72 11.27 0.76
CA SER A 85 -9.77 10.38 1.25
C SER A 85 -10.63 9.84 0.10
N LEU A 86 -10.87 10.65 -0.94
CA LEU A 86 -11.55 10.21 -2.16
C LEU A 86 -10.76 9.08 -2.84
N ALA A 87 -9.44 9.20 -2.92
CA ALA A 87 -8.56 8.13 -3.43
C ALA A 87 -8.74 6.82 -2.65
N PHE A 88 -8.77 6.90 -1.32
CA PHE A 88 -9.03 5.75 -0.45
C PHE A 88 -10.41 5.13 -0.72
N PHE A 89 -11.49 5.91 -0.61
CA PHE A 89 -12.85 5.37 -0.69
C PHE A 89 -13.21 4.86 -2.09
N SER A 90 -12.78 5.55 -3.14
CA SER A 90 -13.03 5.14 -4.52
C SER A 90 -12.36 3.80 -4.85
N THR A 91 -11.09 3.63 -4.47
CA THR A 91 -10.36 2.38 -4.69
C THR A 91 -10.78 1.28 -3.74
N ALA A 92 -11.16 1.59 -2.50
CA ALA A 92 -11.77 0.61 -1.61
C ALA A 92 -13.09 0.07 -2.17
N LEU A 93 -13.93 0.93 -2.76
CA LEU A 93 -15.16 0.51 -3.43
C LEU A 93 -14.86 -0.37 -4.65
N ILE A 94 -13.93 0.05 -5.51
CA ILE A 94 -13.49 -0.74 -6.67
C ILE A 94 -12.93 -2.10 -6.21
N GLY A 95 -12.10 -2.12 -5.17
CA GLY A 95 -11.55 -3.34 -4.59
C GLY A 95 -12.62 -4.24 -3.99
N LEU A 96 -13.69 -3.69 -3.42
CA LEU A 96 -14.83 -4.45 -2.94
C LEU A 96 -15.59 -5.10 -4.10
N LEU A 97 -15.75 -4.38 -5.22
CA LEU A 97 -16.41 -4.92 -6.43
C LEU A 97 -15.55 -6.00 -7.10
N LEU A 98 -14.23 -5.78 -7.21
CA LEU A 98 -13.29 -6.70 -7.88
C LEU A 98 -13.00 -7.96 -7.07
N TYR A 99 -12.66 -7.80 -5.78
CA TYR A 99 -12.21 -8.93 -4.95
C TYR A 99 -13.34 -9.55 -4.12
N ARG A 100 -14.46 -8.84 -3.94
CA ARG A 100 -15.57 -9.23 -3.04
C ARG A 100 -15.09 -9.59 -1.62
N HIS A 101 -13.94 -9.03 -1.21
CA HIS A 101 -13.28 -9.32 0.06
C HIS A 101 -12.83 -8.01 0.73
N ARG A 102 -13.35 -7.75 1.94
CA ARG A 102 -13.13 -6.48 2.65
C ARG A 102 -11.65 -6.18 2.91
N GLY A 103 -10.85 -7.19 3.28
CA GLY A 103 -9.41 -7.00 3.52
C GLY A 103 -8.63 -6.52 2.30
N LYS A 104 -8.86 -7.13 1.12
CA LYS A 104 -8.22 -6.73 -0.14
C LYS A 104 -8.72 -5.37 -0.63
N ALA A 105 -10.01 -5.09 -0.42
CA ALA A 105 -10.60 -3.79 -0.70
C ALA A 105 -9.92 -2.68 0.12
N MET A 106 -9.79 -2.88 1.44
CA MET A 106 -9.10 -1.93 2.32
C MET A 106 -7.61 -1.79 1.94
N ALA A 107 -6.94 -2.89 1.58
CA ALA A 107 -5.57 -2.84 1.10
C ALA A 107 -5.41 -1.99 -0.18
N LEU A 108 -6.33 -2.13 -1.14
CA LEU A 108 -6.33 -1.29 -2.33
C LEU A 108 -6.57 0.20 -2.00
N GLY A 109 -7.48 0.45 -1.05
CA GLY A 109 -7.72 1.78 -0.47
C GLY A 109 -6.48 2.41 0.15
N ILE A 110 -5.81 1.68 1.04
CA ILE A 110 -4.59 2.11 1.73
C ILE A 110 -3.47 2.36 0.73
N PHE A 111 -3.35 1.53 -0.30
CA PHE A 111 -2.38 1.72 -1.38
C PHE A 111 -2.59 3.03 -2.14
N ALA A 112 -3.82 3.30 -2.58
CA ALA A 112 -4.14 4.56 -3.28
C ALA A 112 -3.97 5.78 -2.37
N TRP A 113 -4.30 5.63 -1.09
CA TRP A 113 -4.09 6.67 -0.10
C TRP A 113 -2.61 6.96 0.14
N ALA A 114 -1.77 5.92 0.24
CA ALA A 114 -0.32 6.06 0.34
C ALA A 114 0.27 6.78 -0.89
N ALA A 115 -0.21 6.47 -2.09
CA ALA A 115 0.18 7.17 -3.31
C ALA A 115 -0.19 8.67 -3.25
N SER A 116 -1.39 9.00 -2.79
CA SER A 116 -1.85 10.39 -2.63
C SER A 116 -1.09 11.12 -1.51
N LEU A 117 -0.78 10.44 -0.40
CA LEU A 117 0.04 11.00 0.68
C LEU A 117 1.49 11.25 0.26
N SER A 118 2.05 10.42 -0.61
CA SER A 118 3.38 10.66 -1.18
C SER A 118 3.44 11.94 -2.00
N HIS A 119 2.34 12.27 -2.70
CA HIS A 119 2.21 13.54 -3.40
C HIS A 119 2.23 14.72 -2.41
N LEU A 120 1.35 14.70 -1.40
CA LEU A 120 1.25 15.76 -0.40
C LEU A 120 2.54 15.94 0.42
N LEU A 121 3.24 14.84 0.72
CA LEU A 121 4.53 14.90 1.40
C LEU A 121 5.55 15.68 0.58
N LEU A 122 5.60 15.42 -0.73
CA LEU A 122 6.53 16.13 -1.60
C LEU A 122 6.16 17.60 -1.78
N ASP A 123 4.87 17.93 -1.74
CA ASP A 123 4.45 19.32 -1.71
C ASP A 123 4.94 20.05 -0.46
N ASP A 124 4.80 19.43 0.72
CA ASP A 124 5.26 20.02 1.97
C ASP A 124 6.78 20.17 2.02
N VAL A 125 7.53 19.30 1.35
CA VAL A 125 8.99 19.44 1.17
C VAL A 125 9.36 20.58 0.22
N ALA A 126 8.44 20.98 -0.67
CA ALA A 126 8.68 21.98 -1.72
C ALA A 126 7.86 23.26 -1.51
N ASP A 127 7.52 23.57 -0.25
CA ASP A 127 6.75 24.74 0.16
C ASP A 127 5.45 24.94 -0.62
N GLY A 128 4.72 23.85 -0.84
CA GLY A 128 3.34 23.92 -1.25
C GLY A 128 2.52 24.59 -0.17
N ALA A 129 2.25 25.90 -0.30
CA ALA A 129 1.32 26.61 0.57
C ALA A 129 -0.12 26.05 0.41
N ILE A 130 -0.42 24.97 1.13
CA ILE A 130 -1.57 24.10 0.88
C ILE A 130 -2.59 24.15 2.03
N THR A 131 -3.88 24.17 1.67
CA THR A 131 -5.01 24.13 2.60
C THR A 131 -5.53 22.71 2.80
N TYR A 132 -4.84 21.89 3.60
CA TYR A 132 -5.15 20.46 3.74
C TYR A 132 -6.50 20.12 4.38
N PHE A 133 -6.99 20.92 5.32
CA PHE A 133 -8.19 20.65 6.14
C PHE A 133 -9.46 21.35 5.62
N TYR A 134 -9.47 21.83 4.38
CA TYR A 134 -10.69 22.35 3.77
C TYR A 134 -11.81 21.28 3.79
N PRO A 135 -13.08 21.62 4.07
CA PRO A 135 -13.63 22.97 4.31
C PRO A 135 -13.57 23.45 5.77
N PHE A 136 -13.11 22.62 6.69
CA PHE A 136 -13.15 22.92 8.13
C PHE A 136 -12.10 23.98 8.54
N TYR A 137 -10.99 24.04 7.82
CA TYR A 137 -9.94 25.02 8.06
C TYR A 137 -9.26 25.41 6.74
N ASN A 138 -9.23 26.72 6.47
CA ASN A 138 -8.87 27.28 5.16
C ASN A 138 -7.54 28.07 5.17
N ARG A 139 -6.68 27.84 6.16
CA ARG A 139 -5.32 28.41 6.15
C ARG A 139 -4.32 27.40 5.60
N THR A 140 -3.29 27.92 4.97
CA THR A 140 -2.14 27.15 4.50
C THR A 140 -1.36 26.63 5.70
N MET A 141 -0.95 25.37 5.64
CA MET A 141 -0.15 24.70 6.67
C MET A 141 0.55 23.50 6.05
N ASN A 142 1.60 23.02 6.70
CA ASN A 142 2.26 21.76 6.31
C ASN A 142 1.59 20.61 7.07
N LEU A 143 1.14 19.59 6.34
CA LEU A 143 0.57 18.37 6.90
C LEU A 143 1.66 17.53 7.56
N PHE A 144 2.80 17.45 6.89
CA PHE A 144 4.02 16.82 7.34
C PHE A 144 4.92 17.91 7.92
N SER A 145 4.74 18.17 9.22
CA SER A 145 5.55 19.15 9.94
C SER A 145 7.05 18.83 9.79
N TYR A 146 7.88 19.87 9.77
CA TYR A 146 9.33 19.75 9.58
C TYR A 146 9.79 19.32 8.18
N ALA A 147 8.89 19.16 7.20
CA ALA A 147 9.26 18.84 5.81
C ALA A 147 9.95 19.99 5.08
N ASP A 148 9.60 21.23 5.43
CA ASP A 148 10.25 22.45 4.96
C ASP A 148 11.11 23.03 6.09
N VAL A 149 12.35 22.58 6.21
CA VAL A 149 13.31 23.11 7.17
C VAL A 149 14.66 23.24 6.49
N ASP A 150 15.11 24.47 6.26
CA ASP A 150 16.45 24.74 5.74
C ASP A 150 17.48 24.84 6.87
N LEU A 151 18.63 24.18 6.69
CA LEU A 151 19.80 24.28 7.59
C LEU A 151 20.24 25.73 7.79
N ALA A 152 20.04 26.59 6.78
CA ALA A 152 20.39 28.01 6.86
C ALA A 152 19.55 28.77 7.91
N GLU A 153 18.34 28.30 8.22
CA GLU A 153 17.37 29.02 9.06
C GLU A 153 17.34 28.51 10.51
N VAL A 154 17.83 27.30 10.75
CA VAL A 154 17.71 26.62 12.05
C VAL A 154 19.04 26.12 12.58
N ASN A 155 19.09 25.79 13.87
CA ASN A 155 20.27 25.17 14.44
C ASN A 155 20.42 23.69 14.00
N PHE A 156 21.65 23.19 14.08
CA PHE A 156 21.99 21.81 13.67
C PHE A 156 21.10 20.75 14.33
N MET A 157 20.76 20.90 15.61
CA MET A 157 19.95 19.92 16.33
C MET A 157 18.52 19.84 15.76
N TYR A 158 17.91 20.99 15.50
CA TYR A 158 16.57 21.09 14.92
C TYR A 158 16.55 20.53 13.49
N TYR A 159 17.56 20.81 12.69
CA TYR A 159 17.69 20.26 11.33
C TYR A 159 17.76 18.72 11.34
N ASN A 160 18.56 18.13 12.25
CA ASN A 160 18.63 16.67 12.36
C ASN A 160 17.30 16.05 12.83
N LEU A 161 16.60 16.72 13.75
CA LEU A 161 15.27 16.29 14.18
C LEU A 161 14.28 16.32 13.01
N ALA A 162 14.28 17.40 12.24
CA ALA A 162 13.45 17.55 11.04
C ALA A 162 13.72 16.41 10.04
N GLY A 163 15.00 16.14 9.75
CA GLY A 163 15.40 15.02 8.90
C GLY A 163 14.89 13.66 9.41
N MET A 164 15.00 13.38 10.71
CA MET A 164 14.45 12.14 11.29
C MET A 164 12.93 12.03 11.13
N VAL A 165 12.21 13.13 11.30
CA VAL A 165 10.74 13.18 11.15
C VAL A 165 10.33 12.97 9.69
N ILE A 166 11.02 13.58 8.73
CA ILE A 166 10.78 13.35 7.29
C ILE A 166 11.01 11.88 6.94
N VAL A 167 12.12 11.30 7.38
CA VAL A 167 12.43 9.88 7.14
C VAL A 167 11.35 8.98 7.75
N LEU A 168 10.82 9.32 8.92
CA LEU A 168 9.70 8.60 9.53
C LEU A 168 8.44 8.66 8.65
N PHE A 169 8.09 9.83 8.10
CA PHE A 169 6.92 9.96 7.21
C PHE A 169 7.07 9.14 5.93
N VAL A 170 8.23 9.20 5.28
CA VAL A 170 8.54 8.36 4.11
C VAL A 170 8.44 6.87 4.46
N SER A 171 8.99 6.48 5.62
CA SER A 171 8.94 5.10 6.10
C SER A 171 7.49 4.63 6.34
N CYS A 172 6.63 5.49 6.91
CA CYS A 172 5.20 5.18 7.09
C CYS A 172 4.50 4.94 5.74
N ILE A 173 4.75 5.77 4.74
CA ILE A 173 4.18 5.61 3.39
C ILE A 173 4.67 4.29 2.75
N MET A 174 5.97 3.98 2.89
CA MET A 174 6.52 2.72 2.41
C MET A 174 5.93 1.51 3.12
N LEU A 175 5.70 1.59 4.45
CA LEU A 175 5.06 0.54 5.24
C LEU A 175 3.60 0.31 4.84
N MET A 176 2.83 1.39 4.62
CA MET A 176 1.47 1.30 4.08
C MET A 176 1.45 0.58 2.73
N THR A 177 2.41 0.90 1.87
CA THR A 177 2.57 0.28 0.55
C THR A 177 2.91 -1.20 0.67
N ILE A 178 3.90 -1.56 1.50
CA ILE A 178 4.30 -2.94 1.81
C ILE A 178 3.12 -3.75 2.35
N TRP A 179 2.41 -3.20 3.34
CA TRP A 179 1.27 -3.86 3.96
C TRP A 179 0.15 -4.12 2.94
N SER A 180 -0.11 -3.15 2.07
CA SER A 180 -1.12 -3.28 1.02
C SER A 180 -0.73 -4.34 -0.01
N LEU A 181 0.52 -4.33 -0.46
CA LEU A 181 1.05 -5.34 -1.38
C LEU A 181 0.97 -6.76 -0.78
N ASN A 182 1.28 -6.90 0.51
CA ASN A 182 1.13 -8.17 1.22
C ASN A 182 -0.31 -8.69 1.20
N TYR A 183 -1.29 -7.84 1.57
CA TYR A 183 -2.69 -8.22 1.57
C TYR A 183 -3.26 -8.53 0.17
N LEU A 184 -2.72 -7.88 -0.85
CA LEU A 184 -3.06 -8.14 -2.25
C LEU A 184 -2.41 -9.43 -2.79
N GLY A 185 -1.53 -10.07 -2.01
CA GLY A 185 -0.92 -11.36 -2.30
C GLY A 185 0.44 -11.25 -3.00
N PHE A 186 1.09 -10.08 -2.96
CA PHE A 186 2.29 -9.82 -3.74
C PHE A 186 3.57 -10.23 -3.01
N GLY A 187 4.07 -11.45 -3.18
CA GLY A 187 5.44 -11.81 -2.80
C GLY A 187 5.80 -11.84 -1.31
N PHE A 188 4.90 -11.43 -0.42
CA PHE A 188 5.07 -11.53 1.02
C PHE A 188 4.54 -12.88 1.50
N ARG A 189 5.42 -13.77 1.95
CA ARG A 189 5.01 -14.96 2.70
C ARG A 189 5.15 -14.69 4.20
N TYR A 190 4.05 -14.33 4.85
CA TYR A 190 3.93 -14.50 6.30
C TYR A 190 2.53 -15.02 6.71
N ARG A 191 2.49 -16.23 7.28
CA ARG A 191 1.36 -16.81 8.05
C ARG A 191 1.90 -17.15 9.44
N PRO A 192 1.14 -17.05 10.57
CA PRO A 192 -0.31 -16.89 10.68
C PRO A 192 -0.79 -15.84 11.72
N PHE A 193 -2.09 -15.52 11.71
CA PHE A 193 -2.82 -15.29 12.98
C PHE A 193 -4.17 -16.02 12.94
N LYS A 194 -4.33 -17.04 13.79
CA LYS A 194 -5.62 -17.63 14.20
C LYS A 194 -5.88 -17.08 15.61
N PRO A 195 -7.03 -16.45 15.85
CA PRO A 195 -8.15 -17.22 16.39
C PRO A 195 -9.51 -16.79 15.86
N GLY A 196 -10.35 -17.77 15.50
CA GLY A 196 -11.76 -17.55 15.15
C GLY A 196 -12.09 -17.94 13.73
N VAL A 197 -12.55 -19.18 13.59
CA VAL A 197 -13.23 -19.76 12.43
C VAL A 197 -14.17 -18.76 11.75
N THR A 198 -13.96 -18.53 10.46
CA THR A 198 -15.05 -18.63 9.48
C THR A 198 -14.43 -19.17 8.19
N ASP A 199 -14.07 -20.45 8.28
CA ASP A 199 -13.80 -21.28 7.12
C ASP A 199 -15.10 -21.36 6.32
N ALA A 200 -15.18 -20.66 5.21
CA ALA A 200 -16.09 -21.06 4.15
C ALA A 200 -15.54 -22.37 3.59
N GLU A 201 -16.13 -23.48 4.05
CA GLU A 201 -15.89 -24.83 3.54
C GLU A 201 -15.83 -24.88 2.01
N PRO A 202 -14.90 -25.63 1.40
CA PRO A 202 -15.25 -26.41 0.23
C PRO A 202 -15.97 -27.67 0.72
N ARG A 203 -17.27 -27.78 0.42
CA ARG A 203 -18.03 -29.04 0.45
C ARG A 203 -17.19 -30.11 -0.25
N TYR A 204 -16.66 -31.06 0.50
CA TYR A 204 -16.19 -32.32 -0.04
C TYR A 204 -17.15 -33.40 0.41
N ASP A 205 -17.59 -34.16 -0.59
CA ASP A 205 -18.71 -35.07 -0.52
C ASP A 205 -18.49 -36.19 0.48
N LYS A 206 -19.60 -36.59 1.08
CA LYS A 206 -19.70 -37.51 2.20
C LYS A 206 -19.68 -38.93 1.67
N THR A 207 -18.66 -39.73 2.02
CA THR A 207 -18.80 -41.20 2.07
C THR A 207 -17.77 -41.81 3.02
N ASP A 208 -18.30 -42.28 4.16
CA ASP A 208 -17.98 -43.49 4.95
C ASP A 208 -16.54 -43.71 5.45
N VAL A 209 -16.25 -43.49 6.74
CA VAL A 209 -16.52 -44.37 7.91
C VAL A 209 -15.99 -45.81 7.75
N ILE A 210 -14.89 -46.09 8.47
CA ILE A 210 -14.57 -47.28 9.31
C ILE A 210 -13.17 -46.98 9.90
N SER A 211 -13.05 -46.52 11.14
CA SER A 211 -12.97 -47.29 12.40
C SER A 211 -11.79 -48.27 12.47
N GLY A 212 -10.86 -48.04 13.41
CA GLY A 212 -9.82 -49.02 13.75
C GLY A 212 -8.68 -48.44 14.58
N CYS A 213 -8.89 -48.32 15.88
CA CYS A 213 -7.93 -47.85 16.88
C CYS A 213 -6.94 -48.96 17.29
N SER A 214 -5.75 -48.52 17.74
CA SER A 214 -5.04 -49.02 18.94
C SER A 214 -3.81 -49.93 18.79
N SER A 215 -2.71 -49.37 19.34
CA SER A 215 -1.75 -49.97 20.29
C SER A 215 -0.61 -50.89 19.82
N LYS A 216 0.61 -50.34 20.00
CA LYS A 216 1.82 -50.89 20.66
C LYS A 216 1.99 -52.41 20.76
N GLY A 217 3.18 -52.87 20.40
CA GLY A 217 3.77 -54.11 20.92
C GLY A 217 5.10 -54.45 20.26
N VAL A 218 6.21 -54.12 20.92
CA VAL A 218 7.52 -54.74 20.68
C VAL A 218 7.52 -56.07 21.41
N GLU A 219 7.78 -57.18 20.73
CA GLU A 219 8.53 -58.31 21.31
C GLU A 219 8.99 -59.29 20.23
N ALA A 220 10.28 -59.63 20.32
CA ALA A 220 10.90 -60.74 19.62
C ALA A 220 10.72 -62.01 20.44
N THR A 221 10.38 -63.14 19.82
CA THR A 221 10.91 -64.46 20.20
C THR A 221 10.54 -65.52 19.17
N ASP A 222 11.60 -66.03 18.55
CA ASP A 222 11.94 -67.42 18.27
C ASP A 222 10.94 -68.58 18.49
N THR A 223 11.17 -69.58 17.62
CA THR A 223 10.93 -71.03 17.70
C THR A 223 9.67 -71.71 17.13
N ALA A 224 10.00 -72.79 16.41
CA ALA A 224 9.25 -73.99 16.02
C ALA A 224 8.61 -73.98 14.62
N ARG A 225 9.25 -74.59 13.60
CA ARG A 225 9.31 -76.04 13.32
C ARG A 225 7.98 -76.56 12.72
N ASN A 226 7.97 -76.83 11.40
CA ASN A 226 7.62 -78.15 10.86
C ASN A 226 7.76 -78.24 9.33
N GLU A 227 8.51 -79.26 8.92
CA GLU A 227 8.25 -80.17 7.80
C GLU A 227 8.17 -79.63 6.37
N LYS A 228 9.29 -79.74 5.64
CA LYS A 228 9.50 -80.83 4.67
C LYS A 228 10.96 -80.92 4.23
#